data_AF-A0A844GBU1-F1
#
_entry.id   AF-A0A844GBU1-F1
#
_cell.length_a   1.000
_cell.length_b   1.000
_cell.length_c   1.000
_cell.angle_alpha   90.00
_cell.angle_beta   90.00
_cell.angle_gamma   90.00
#
_symmetry.space_group_name_H-M   'P 1'
#
loop_
_entity.id
_entity.type
_entity.pdbx_description
1 polymer ?
#
loop_
_entity_poly.entity_id
_entity_poly.type
_entity_poly.pdbx_seq_one_letter_code
_entity_poly.pdbx_strand_id
1 'polypeptide(L)'
;MFFEHLRSEEATHRSQLATFRNYFSHGQKAEARDYLLKTLRDTQLRYLKAVDDYVAFEQNSSQKLAKHTLASATSANLLLTSLLVGAVLVALLASWLISRSLWRQLGGEPADAVRLMEELAEGEVVSEFKLKDGDTSSLFAHIKTTAHNAVENLRVRNALDASATNMMIADANFRVVYANQAVTAMFQRAEQDIRQELPNFSARELLGSSIDVFHKNPAHPRQLMQSLRSVHQATIRIGGHTFSQTMTPIFSKTGKSLGAVVEWKDRTAELEVEREVADIVQAAANGDLTTRIALDNKRGFYRQLGEGVNQLLDVTTRGLGDIADVLGGLAEGDLTRSIDSEYQGLFGLSSRMTPIPRWNASRRLSATSRNPRRRSIPPRVKSPPVTPTCPAVPNNRPPVWKKPRPAWKKSPAPYARMQKTPEKPTPGHRCFGYRHPWRRGGGRCCGDHAGDQRQRPQDCRHHQCHRWHCLPDQYPGAECRGGSRSRWRAGPGFCRGGQ
;
A
#
# COMPACT_ATOMS: atom_id res chain seq x y z
N MET A 1 -52.67 89.22 -7.01
CA MET A 1 -53.27 90.11 -8.03
C MET A 1 -54.78 89.87 -8.15
N PHE A 2 -55.26 88.67 -8.49
CA PHE A 2 -56.70 88.36 -8.56
C PHE A 2 -57.48 88.59 -7.26
N PHE A 3 -56.94 88.15 -6.12
CA PHE A 3 -57.56 88.37 -4.80
C PHE A 3 -57.71 89.86 -4.44
N GLU A 4 -56.67 90.66 -4.69
CA GLU A 4 -56.72 92.12 -4.48
C GLU A 4 -57.72 92.81 -5.41
N HIS A 5 -57.82 92.36 -6.66
CA HIS A 5 -58.82 92.87 -7.61
C HIS A 5 -60.25 92.54 -7.17
N LEU A 6 -60.50 91.30 -6.73
CA LEU A 6 -61.78 90.88 -6.16
C LEU A 6 -62.18 91.75 -4.96
N ARG A 7 -61.26 91.97 -4.01
CA ARG A 7 -61.51 92.84 -2.85
C ARG A 7 -61.86 94.28 -3.25
N SER A 8 -61.21 94.80 -4.29
CA SER A 8 -61.48 96.15 -4.81
C SER A 8 -62.88 96.26 -5.43
N GLU A 9 -63.27 95.33 -6.30
CA GLU A 9 -64.61 95.31 -6.90
C GLU A 9 -65.70 95.04 -5.86
N GLU A 10 -65.43 94.19 -4.86
CA GLU A 10 -66.33 93.93 -3.73
C GLU A 10 -66.58 95.20 -2.91
N ALA A 11 -65.53 95.94 -2.55
CA ALA A 11 -65.64 97.17 -1.79
C ALA A 11 -66.47 98.22 -2.55
N THR A 12 -66.25 98.32 -3.86
CA THR A 12 -67.00 99.23 -4.74
C THR A 12 -68.48 98.83 -4.82
N HIS A 13 -68.79 97.54 -5.02
CA HIS A 13 -70.15 97.04 -5.08
C HIS A 13 -70.90 97.22 -3.76
N ARG A 14 -70.28 96.89 -2.62
CA ARG A 14 -70.86 97.08 -1.27
C ARG A 14 -71.20 98.54 -0.99
N SER A 15 -70.30 99.45 -1.37
CA SER A 15 -70.52 100.90 -1.23
C SER A 15 -71.74 101.36 -2.04
N GLN A 16 -71.83 100.99 -3.31
CA GLN A 16 -72.97 101.35 -4.16
C GLN A 16 -74.28 100.68 -3.72
N LEU A 17 -74.22 99.45 -3.20
CA LEU A 17 -75.38 98.78 -2.64
C LEU A 17 -75.95 99.53 -1.42
N ALA A 18 -75.09 100.11 -0.58
CA ALA A 18 -75.51 100.94 0.54
C ALA A 18 -76.22 102.22 0.05
N THR A 19 -75.69 102.86 -1.00
CA THR A 19 -76.32 104.03 -1.65
C THR A 19 -77.69 103.69 -2.24
N PHE A 20 -77.82 102.55 -2.93
CA PHE A 20 -79.11 102.07 -3.43
C PHE A 20 -80.11 101.81 -2.30
N ARG A 21 -79.68 101.12 -1.22
CA ARG A 21 -80.52 100.85 -0.04
C ARG A 21 -81.04 102.14 0.58
N ASN A 22 -80.21 103.18 0.61
CA ASN A 22 -80.58 104.51 1.10
C ASN A 22 -81.68 105.15 0.24
N TYR A 23 -81.51 105.19 -1.09
CA TYR A 23 -82.57 105.68 -1.99
C TYR A 23 -83.87 104.88 -1.86
N PHE A 24 -83.77 103.56 -1.69
CA PHE A 24 -84.92 102.67 -1.52
C PHE A 24 -85.67 102.89 -0.20
N SER A 25 -84.95 103.06 0.92
CA SER A 25 -85.55 103.26 2.25
C SER A 25 -86.27 104.60 2.42
N HIS A 26 -85.87 105.62 1.64
CA HIS A 26 -86.49 106.95 1.65
C HIS A 26 -87.66 107.10 0.64
N GLY A 27 -88.08 106.01 -0.01
CA GLY A 27 -89.22 106.01 -0.92
C GLY A 27 -88.95 106.62 -2.31
N GLN A 28 -87.71 106.93 -2.65
CA GLN A 28 -87.30 107.54 -3.93
C GLN A 28 -87.20 106.47 -5.03
N LYS A 29 -88.36 105.99 -5.50
CA LYS A 29 -88.45 104.82 -6.39
C LYS A 29 -87.84 105.02 -7.78
N ALA A 30 -87.93 106.23 -8.34
CA ALA A 30 -87.44 106.51 -9.70
C ALA A 30 -85.91 106.54 -9.73
N GLU A 31 -85.30 107.20 -8.74
CA GLU A 31 -83.87 107.35 -8.51
C GLU A 31 -83.24 106.01 -8.12
N ALA A 32 -83.88 105.26 -7.22
CA ALA A 32 -83.45 103.91 -6.85
C ALA A 32 -83.44 102.97 -8.06
N ARG A 33 -84.46 103.03 -8.92
CA ARG A 33 -84.52 102.22 -10.17
C ARG A 33 -83.40 102.60 -11.12
N ASP A 34 -83.18 103.89 -11.37
CA ASP A 34 -82.14 104.35 -12.30
C ASP A 34 -80.74 103.98 -11.79
N TYR A 35 -80.49 104.18 -10.50
CA TYR A 35 -79.22 103.83 -9.85
C TYR A 35 -78.97 102.31 -9.85
N LEU A 36 -80.02 101.51 -9.60
CA LEU A 36 -79.94 100.06 -9.70
C LEU A 36 -79.53 99.61 -11.10
N LEU A 37 -80.22 100.13 -12.13
CA LEU A 37 -80.06 99.66 -13.50
C LEU A 37 -78.79 100.18 -14.18
N LYS A 38 -78.37 101.41 -13.90
CA LYS A 38 -77.21 102.03 -14.56
C LYS A 38 -75.89 101.89 -13.80
N THR A 39 -75.94 101.83 -12.47
CA THR A 39 -74.72 101.90 -11.64
C THR A 39 -74.48 100.62 -10.86
N LEU A 40 -75.46 100.21 -10.03
CA LEU A 40 -75.29 99.03 -9.17
C LEU A 40 -75.21 97.73 -9.97
N ARG A 41 -75.97 97.60 -11.07
CA ARG A 41 -75.92 96.42 -11.94
C ARG A 41 -74.58 96.28 -12.65
N ASP A 42 -73.96 97.38 -13.08
CA ASP A 42 -72.63 97.35 -13.71
C ASP A 42 -71.56 96.87 -12.71
N THR A 43 -71.54 97.45 -11.50
CA THR A 43 -70.58 97.00 -10.47
C THR A 43 -70.85 95.59 -9.97
N GLN A 44 -72.12 95.16 -9.94
CA GLN A 44 -72.46 93.77 -9.64
C GLN A 44 -71.86 92.82 -10.69
N LEU A 45 -71.97 93.15 -11.99
CA LEU A 45 -71.39 92.33 -13.05
C LEU A 45 -69.86 92.29 -12.98
N ARG A 46 -69.21 93.42 -12.68
CA ARG A 46 -67.74 93.46 -12.49
C ARG A 46 -67.30 92.67 -11.27
N TYR A 47 -68.01 92.77 -10.15
CA TYR A 47 -67.76 91.95 -8.97
C TYR A 47 -67.93 90.46 -9.25
N LEU A 48 -69.03 90.05 -9.90
CA LEU A 48 -69.26 88.65 -10.27
C LEU A 48 -68.18 88.12 -11.22
N LYS A 49 -67.75 88.93 -12.19
CA LYS A 49 -66.62 88.56 -13.07
C LYS A 49 -65.31 88.40 -12.28
N ALA A 50 -65.02 89.29 -11.34
CA ALA A 50 -63.84 89.16 -10.49
C ALA A 50 -63.89 87.91 -9.58
N VAL A 51 -65.10 87.49 -9.15
CA VAL A 51 -65.30 86.21 -8.45
C VAL A 51 -64.99 85.03 -9.37
N ASP A 52 -65.55 85.01 -10.59
CA ASP A 52 -65.31 83.94 -11.56
C ASP A 52 -63.82 83.82 -11.92
N ASP A 53 -63.15 84.95 -12.16
CA ASP A 53 -61.71 85.00 -12.47
C ASP A 53 -60.87 84.46 -11.28
N TYR A 54 -61.25 84.78 -10.04
CA TYR A 54 -60.58 84.25 -8.85
C TYR A 54 -60.81 82.74 -8.68
N VAL A 55 -62.04 82.26 -8.85
CA VAL A 55 -62.36 80.82 -8.79
C VAL A 55 -61.60 80.05 -9.86
N ALA A 56 -61.54 80.57 -11.10
CA ALA A 56 -60.77 79.96 -12.18
C ALA A 56 -59.26 79.92 -11.87
N PHE A 57 -58.72 80.96 -11.23
CA PHE A 57 -57.34 80.99 -10.78
C PHE A 57 -57.05 79.92 -9.69
N GLU A 58 -57.92 79.81 -8.68
CA GLU A 58 -57.79 78.81 -7.60
C GLU A 58 -57.90 77.38 -8.16
N GLN A 59 -58.86 77.13 -9.05
CA GLN A 59 -59.01 75.83 -9.72
C GLN A 59 -57.77 75.48 -10.54
N ASN A 60 -57.26 76.42 -11.34
CA ASN A 60 -56.05 76.20 -12.14
C ASN A 60 -54.81 75.96 -11.25
N SER A 61 -54.68 76.69 -10.15
CA SER A 61 -53.55 76.53 -9.21
C SER A 61 -53.62 75.20 -8.47
N SER A 62 -54.81 74.81 -8.01
CA SER A 62 -55.06 73.51 -7.38
C SER A 62 -54.77 72.34 -8.33
N GLN A 63 -55.21 72.42 -9.59
CA GLN A 63 -54.90 71.40 -10.60
C GLN A 63 -53.40 71.30 -10.90
N LYS A 64 -52.68 72.43 -10.97
CA LYS A 64 -51.21 72.42 -11.16
C LYS A 64 -50.52 71.75 -9.98
N LEU A 65 -50.87 72.12 -8.75
CA LEU A 65 -50.31 71.52 -7.55
C LEU A 65 -50.59 70.00 -7.50
N ALA A 66 -51.84 69.59 -7.75
CA ALA A 66 -52.22 68.17 -7.80
C ALA A 66 -51.41 67.38 -8.84
N LYS A 67 -51.23 67.92 -10.06
CA LYS A 67 -50.39 67.29 -11.09
C LYS A 67 -48.93 67.16 -10.66
N HIS A 68 -48.35 68.20 -10.05
CA HIS A 68 -46.98 68.17 -9.54
C HIS A 68 -46.81 67.16 -8.40
N THR A 69 -47.75 67.11 -7.44
CA THR A 69 -47.71 66.15 -6.33
C THR A 69 -47.82 64.71 -6.83
N LEU A 70 -48.73 64.43 -7.78
CA LEU A 70 -48.85 63.11 -8.39
C LEU A 70 -47.58 62.70 -9.16
N ALA A 71 -47.01 63.61 -9.97
CA ALA A 71 -45.78 63.35 -10.70
C ALA A 71 -44.55 63.15 -9.79
N SER A 72 -44.48 63.87 -8.67
CA SER A 72 -43.45 63.67 -7.66
C SER A 72 -43.62 62.34 -6.93
N ALA A 73 -44.86 61.92 -6.63
CA ALA A 73 -45.13 60.64 -5.99
C ALA A 73 -44.81 59.44 -6.91
N THR A 74 -45.15 59.52 -8.19
CA THR A 74 -44.84 58.47 -9.16
C THR A 74 -43.34 58.33 -9.40
N SER A 75 -42.61 59.44 -9.53
CA SER A 75 -41.15 59.41 -9.67
C SER A 75 -40.47 58.86 -8.41
N ALA A 76 -40.91 59.24 -7.21
CA ALA A 76 -40.42 58.66 -5.96
C ALA A 76 -40.66 57.14 -5.89
N ASN A 77 -41.86 56.67 -6.25
CA ASN A 77 -42.18 55.24 -6.27
C ASN A 77 -41.35 54.47 -7.31
N LEU A 78 -41.14 55.05 -8.50
CA LEU A 78 -40.27 54.44 -9.52
C LEU A 78 -38.81 54.33 -9.05
N LEU A 79 -38.30 55.35 -8.35
CA LEU A 79 -36.96 55.30 -7.76
C LEU A 79 -36.87 54.23 -6.67
N LEU A 80 -37.82 54.17 -5.73
CA LEU A 80 -37.82 53.15 -4.67
C LEU A 80 -37.96 51.73 -5.21
N THR A 81 -38.84 51.51 -6.19
CA THR A 81 -39.02 50.19 -6.81
C THR A 81 -37.79 49.77 -7.62
N SER A 82 -37.16 50.68 -8.36
CA SER A 82 -35.93 50.37 -9.11
C SER A 82 -34.75 50.05 -8.18
N LEU A 83 -34.61 50.77 -7.06
CA LEU A 83 -33.62 50.46 -6.03
C LEU A 83 -33.84 49.07 -5.40
N LEU A 84 -35.10 48.73 -5.10
CA LEU A 84 -35.45 47.43 -4.50
C LEU A 84 -35.17 46.29 -5.48
N VAL A 85 -35.57 46.44 -6.74
CA VAL A 85 -35.25 45.47 -7.81
C VAL A 85 -33.73 45.34 -8.00
N GLY A 86 -33.01 46.46 -8.01
CA GLY A 86 -31.55 46.48 -8.11
C GLY A 86 -30.89 45.72 -6.95
N ALA A 87 -31.33 45.93 -5.71
CA ALA A 87 -30.82 45.23 -4.55
C ALA A 87 -31.04 43.70 -4.62
N VAL A 88 -32.23 43.27 -5.06
CA VAL A 88 -32.53 41.85 -5.25
C VAL A 88 -31.64 41.23 -6.34
N LEU A 89 -31.44 41.93 -7.45
CA LEU A 89 -30.56 41.45 -8.54
C LEU A 89 -29.10 41.31 -8.08
N VAL A 90 -28.60 42.27 -7.30
CA VAL A 90 -27.25 42.18 -6.72
C VAL A 90 -27.15 41.01 -5.75
N ALA A 91 -28.15 40.79 -4.90
CA ALA A 91 -28.17 39.66 -3.97
C ALA A 91 -28.20 38.31 -4.69
N LEU A 92 -29.01 38.18 -5.75
CA LEU A 92 -29.06 36.97 -6.59
C LEU A 92 -27.74 36.72 -7.31
N LEU A 93 -27.12 37.78 -7.87
CA LEU A 93 -25.82 37.69 -8.52
C LEU A 93 -24.73 37.27 -7.52
N ALA A 94 -24.71 37.88 -6.34
CA ALA A 94 -23.77 37.53 -5.27
C ALA A 94 -23.97 36.08 -4.81
N SER A 95 -25.22 35.65 -4.59
CA SER A 95 -25.53 34.26 -4.24
C SER A 95 -25.06 33.28 -5.32
N TRP A 96 -25.28 33.60 -6.60
CA TRP A 96 -24.83 32.77 -7.71
C TRP A 96 -23.29 32.70 -7.79
N LEU A 97 -22.60 33.84 -7.62
CA LEU A 97 -21.14 33.89 -7.62
C LEU A 97 -20.52 33.12 -6.45
N ILE A 98 -21.08 33.26 -5.25
CA ILE A 98 -20.62 32.54 -4.05
C ILE A 98 -20.85 31.05 -4.24
N SER A 99 -22.05 30.62 -4.61
CA SER A 99 -22.36 29.21 -4.87
C SER A 99 -21.41 28.65 -5.93
N ARG A 100 -21.27 29.32 -7.08
CA ARG A 100 -20.37 28.88 -8.16
C ARG A 100 -18.91 28.78 -7.69
N SER A 101 -18.45 29.71 -6.85
CA SER A 101 -17.11 29.69 -6.28
C SER A 101 -16.91 28.49 -5.35
N LEU A 102 -17.86 28.23 -4.44
CA LEU A 102 -17.82 27.11 -3.50
C LEU A 102 -17.86 25.77 -4.21
N TRP A 103 -18.75 25.59 -5.19
CA TRP A 103 -18.82 24.36 -5.99
C TRP A 103 -17.51 24.08 -6.75
N ARG A 104 -16.82 25.13 -7.22
CA ARG A 104 -15.51 24.99 -7.87
C ARG A 104 -14.39 24.64 -6.90
N GLN A 105 -14.41 25.16 -5.67
CA GLN A 105 -13.39 24.87 -4.65
C GLN A 105 -13.58 23.48 -4.03
N LEU A 106 -14.83 23.08 -3.78
CA LEU A 106 -15.15 21.78 -3.22
C LEU A 106 -14.91 20.67 -4.25
N GLY A 107 -15.43 20.80 -5.47
CA GLY A 107 -15.28 19.78 -6.52
C GLY A 107 -16.09 18.50 -6.29
N GLY A 108 -16.98 18.48 -5.30
CA GLY A 108 -17.84 17.34 -4.94
C GLY A 108 -18.87 17.69 -3.86
N GLU A 109 -19.69 16.71 -3.49
CA GLU A 109 -20.71 16.84 -2.44
C GLU A 109 -20.10 16.55 -1.06
N PRO A 110 -20.15 17.49 -0.09
CA PRO A 110 -19.43 17.38 1.19
C PRO A 110 -19.64 16.08 1.97
N ALA A 111 -20.82 15.47 1.85
CA ALA A 111 -21.16 14.20 2.51
C ALA A 111 -20.23 13.05 2.09
N ASP A 112 -19.78 13.04 0.83
CA ASP A 112 -18.92 11.97 0.33
C ASP A 112 -17.48 12.08 0.85
N ALA A 113 -16.99 13.30 1.08
CA ALA A 113 -15.67 13.50 1.72
C ALA A 113 -15.67 12.98 3.15
N VAL A 114 -16.76 13.18 3.89
CA VAL A 114 -16.91 12.66 5.25
C VAL A 114 -16.86 11.13 5.25
N ARG A 115 -17.62 10.47 4.37
CA ARG A 115 -17.60 9.01 4.24
C ARG A 115 -16.21 8.45 3.93
N LEU A 116 -15.49 9.08 2.99
CA LEU A 116 -14.13 8.64 2.65
C LEU A 116 -13.17 8.77 3.85
N MET A 117 -13.30 9.85 4.63
CA MET A 117 -12.47 10.06 5.81
C MET A 117 -12.81 9.08 6.93
N GLU A 118 -14.08 8.69 7.05
CA GLU A 118 -14.54 7.66 7.99
C GLU A 118 -14.01 6.28 7.60
N GLU A 119 -14.20 5.87 6.34
CA GLU A 119 -13.62 4.64 5.76
C GLU A 119 -12.09 4.60 5.94
N LEU A 120 -11.41 5.72 5.67
CA LEU A 120 -9.97 5.82 5.83
C LEU A 120 -9.53 5.71 7.31
N ALA A 121 -10.31 6.27 8.24
CA ALA A 121 -10.04 6.16 9.67
C ALA A 121 -10.22 4.72 10.18
N GLU A 122 -11.13 3.95 9.59
CA GLU A 122 -11.33 2.53 9.88
C GLU A 122 -10.25 1.63 9.23
N GLY A 123 -9.44 2.18 8.32
CA GLY A 123 -8.33 1.47 7.70
C GLY A 123 -8.70 0.69 6.43
N GLU A 124 -9.89 0.90 5.89
CA GLU A 124 -10.35 0.30 4.63
C GLU A 124 -11.08 1.34 3.78
N VAL A 125 -10.52 1.68 2.61
CA VAL A 125 -11.25 2.50 1.62
C VAL A 125 -11.89 1.57 0.61
N VAL A 126 -13.22 1.45 0.68
CA VAL A 126 -14.01 0.53 -0.15
C VAL A 126 -14.75 1.30 -1.24
N SER A 127 -15.08 2.56 -1.01
CA SER A 127 -15.85 3.37 -1.93
C SER A 127 -15.02 3.95 -3.09
N GLU A 128 -15.47 3.70 -4.33
CA GLU A 128 -14.94 4.37 -5.52
C GLU A 128 -15.56 5.77 -5.66
N PHE A 129 -14.76 6.79 -5.32
CA PHE A 129 -15.19 8.18 -5.46
C PHE A 129 -14.94 8.73 -6.88
N LYS A 130 -16.02 9.15 -7.56
CA LYS A 130 -15.98 9.80 -8.87
C LYS A 130 -15.70 11.30 -8.71
N LEU A 131 -14.48 11.69 -9.03
CA LEU A 131 -14.15 13.09 -9.28
C LEU A 131 -14.66 13.51 -10.67
N LYS A 132 -14.86 14.81 -10.86
CA LYS A 132 -14.98 15.38 -12.19
C LYS A 132 -13.69 15.09 -12.97
N ASP A 133 -13.84 14.64 -14.22
CA ASP A 133 -12.69 14.28 -15.07
C ASP A 133 -11.69 15.45 -15.17
N GLY A 134 -10.42 15.17 -14.81
CA GLY A 134 -9.33 16.14 -14.84
C GLY A 134 -9.23 17.09 -13.64
N ASP A 135 -10.05 16.94 -12.60
CA ASP A 135 -9.95 17.76 -11.39
C ASP A 135 -8.78 17.34 -10.49
N THR A 136 -7.80 18.23 -10.33
CA THR A 136 -6.58 18.02 -9.53
C THR A 136 -6.38 19.05 -8.42
N SER A 137 -7.27 20.06 -8.33
CA SER A 137 -7.08 21.25 -7.50
C SER A 137 -8.15 21.45 -6.44
N SER A 138 -9.28 20.76 -6.57
CA SER A 138 -10.34 20.83 -5.57
C SER A 138 -9.95 20.12 -4.28
N LEU A 139 -10.66 20.44 -3.20
CA LEU A 139 -10.51 19.74 -1.93
C LEU A 139 -10.69 18.23 -2.11
N PHE A 140 -11.68 17.79 -2.89
CA PHE A 140 -11.93 16.37 -3.14
C PHE A 140 -10.80 15.69 -3.92
N ALA A 141 -10.15 16.39 -4.86
CA ALA A 141 -8.98 15.85 -5.55
C ALA A 141 -7.81 15.59 -4.59
N HIS A 142 -7.57 16.52 -3.67
CA HIS A 142 -6.56 16.36 -2.62
C HIS A 142 -6.91 15.28 -1.60
N ILE A 143 -8.18 15.20 -1.18
CA ILE A 143 -8.67 14.16 -0.28
C ILE A 143 -8.51 12.78 -0.93
N LYS A 144 -8.93 12.60 -2.19
CA LYS A 144 -8.77 11.34 -2.92
C LYS A 144 -7.29 10.93 -3.03
N THR A 145 -6.41 11.87 -3.35
CA THR A 145 -4.96 11.60 -3.43
C THR A 145 -4.39 11.20 -2.08
N THR A 146 -4.80 11.87 -1.01
CA THR A 146 -4.37 11.57 0.36
C THR A 146 -4.87 10.20 0.81
N ALA A 147 -6.15 9.91 0.56
CA ALA A 147 -6.74 8.60 0.86
C ALA A 147 -6.05 7.49 0.07
N HIS A 148 -5.75 7.70 -1.22
CA HIS A 148 -5.01 6.75 -2.02
C HIS A 148 -3.62 6.44 -1.43
N ASN A 149 -2.84 7.48 -1.09
CA ASN A 149 -1.53 7.30 -0.46
C ASN A 149 -1.64 6.58 0.90
N ALA A 150 -2.68 6.87 1.67
CA ALA A 150 -2.90 6.24 2.95
C ALA A 150 -3.29 4.75 2.80
N VAL A 151 -4.11 4.41 1.80
CA VAL A 151 -4.41 3.02 1.43
C VAL A 151 -3.15 2.28 0.96
N GLU A 152 -2.30 2.91 0.15
CA GLU A 152 -1.01 2.31 -0.23
C GLU A 152 -0.14 2.02 0.99
N ASN A 153 -0.04 2.95 1.94
CA ASN A 153 0.70 2.75 3.19
C ASN A 153 0.09 1.63 4.05
N LEU A 154 -1.24 1.53 4.12
CA LEU A 154 -1.93 0.44 4.82
C LEU A 154 -1.64 -0.91 4.17
N ARG A 155 -1.60 -0.99 2.83
CA ARG A 155 -1.22 -2.23 2.13
C ARG A 155 0.21 -2.66 2.46
N VAL A 156 1.16 -1.72 2.50
CA VAL A 156 2.55 -2.01 2.92
C VAL A 156 2.58 -2.53 4.35
N ARG A 157 1.86 -1.87 5.27
CA ARG A 157 1.77 -2.32 6.67
C ARG A 157 1.17 -3.72 6.78
N ASN A 158 0.05 -3.98 6.13
CA ASN A 158 -0.61 -5.29 6.13
C ASN A 158 0.28 -6.38 5.53
N ALA A 159 1.06 -6.05 4.50
CA ALA A 159 2.04 -6.99 3.93
C ALA A 159 3.18 -7.32 4.91
N LEU A 160 3.66 -6.33 5.67
CA LEU A 160 4.64 -6.56 6.74
C LEU A 160 4.03 -7.40 7.89
N ASP A 161 2.75 -7.18 8.22
CA ASP A 161 2.04 -7.92 9.26
C ASP A 161 1.85 -9.40 8.89
N ALA A 162 1.54 -9.68 7.61
CA ALA A 162 1.40 -11.03 7.08
C ALA A 162 2.73 -11.73 6.77
N SER A 163 3.86 -11.01 6.80
CA SER A 163 5.19 -11.57 6.52
C SER A 163 5.61 -12.57 7.61
N ALA A 164 6.20 -13.69 7.19
CA ALA A 164 6.77 -14.67 8.10
C ALA A 164 8.12 -14.24 8.71
N THR A 165 8.78 -13.24 8.12
CA THR A 165 10.04 -12.70 8.64
C THR A 165 9.78 -11.89 9.90
N ASN A 166 10.53 -12.13 10.98
CA ASN A 166 10.36 -11.37 12.22
C ASN A 166 10.89 -9.95 12.03
N MET A 167 10.01 -8.95 12.02
CA MET A 167 10.37 -7.56 11.76
C MET A 167 9.86 -6.63 12.85
N MET A 168 10.72 -5.71 13.26
CA MET A 168 10.44 -4.66 14.24
C MET A 168 10.96 -3.33 13.70
N ILE A 169 10.28 -2.22 13.98
CA ILE A 169 10.76 -0.88 13.65
C ILE A 169 10.86 -0.08 14.93
N ALA A 170 12.04 0.50 15.15
CA ALA A 170 12.26 1.46 16.22
C ALA A 170 12.44 2.86 15.62
N ASP A 171 11.84 3.88 16.25
CA ASP A 171 11.99 5.27 15.86
C ASP A 171 13.36 5.85 16.28
N ALA A 172 13.60 7.11 15.94
CA ALA A 172 14.83 7.84 16.30
C ALA A 172 15.02 8.01 17.82
N ASN A 173 13.96 7.81 18.63
CA ASN A 173 14.00 7.86 20.08
C ASN A 173 14.12 6.47 20.71
N PHE A 174 14.43 5.44 19.91
CA PHE A 174 14.62 4.06 20.35
C PHE A 174 13.35 3.42 20.90
N ARG A 175 12.17 3.90 20.49
CA ARG A 175 10.88 3.28 20.81
C ARG A 175 10.40 2.41 19.67
N VAL A 176 9.90 1.23 20.00
CA VAL A 176 9.31 0.32 19.03
C VAL A 176 7.98 0.88 18.56
N VAL A 177 7.90 1.28 17.29
CA VAL A 177 6.68 1.84 16.67
C VAL A 177 5.91 0.82 15.83
N TYR A 178 6.55 -0.32 15.55
CA TYR A 178 5.95 -1.41 14.80
C TYR A 178 6.63 -2.73 15.14
N ALA A 179 5.85 -3.79 15.25
CA ALA A 179 6.31 -5.17 15.40
C ALA A 179 5.27 -6.07 14.75
N ASN A 180 5.68 -6.92 13.80
CA ASN A 180 4.74 -7.80 13.13
C ASN A 180 4.36 -9.02 14.00
N GLN A 181 3.40 -9.81 13.52
CA GLN A 181 2.94 -10.99 14.25
C GLN A 181 4.05 -12.04 14.43
N ALA A 182 4.94 -12.18 13.44
CA ALA A 182 6.05 -13.14 13.48
C ALA A 182 7.02 -12.84 14.63
N VAL A 183 7.52 -11.61 14.74
CA VAL A 183 8.46 -11.24 15.82
C VAL A 183 7.83 -11.32 17.20
N THR A 184 6.54 -10.95 17.30
CA THR A 184 5.79 -11.04 18.55
C THR A 184 5.64 -12.50 18.98
N ALA A 185 5.29 -13.39 18.06
CA ALA A 185 5.16 -14.82 18.35
C ALA A 185 6.53 -15.49 18.67
N MET A 186 7.61 -15.05 18.03
CA MET A 186 8.97 -15.50 18.35
C MET A 186 9.33 -15.12 19.80
N PHE A 187 9.16 -13.85 20.17
CA PHE A 187 9.46 -13.39 21.51
C PHE A 187 8.55 -14.00 22.58
N GLN A 188 7.27 -14.25 22.27
CA GLN A 188 6.37 -14.96 23.19
C GLN A 188 6.84 -16.37 23.52
N ARG A 189 7.38 -17.12 22.53
CA ARG A 189 7.94 -18.46 22.76
C ARG A 189 9.20 -18.43 23.63
N ALA A 190 10.03 -17.41 23.45
CA ALA A 190 11.28 -17.24 24.20
C ALA A 190 11.12 -16.44 25.50
N GLU A 191 9.92 -15.93 25.81
CA GLU A 191 9.70 -14.95 26.87
C GLU A 191 10.09 -15.48 28.26
N GLN A 192 9.74 -16.73 28.56
CA GLN A 192 10.07 -17.35 29.83
C GLN A 192 11.58 -17.44 30.04
N ASP A 193 12.33 -17.79 29.00
CA ASP A 193 13.78 -17.94 29.08
C ASP A 193 14.48 -16.57 29.11
N ILE A 194 14.01 -15.61 28.30
CA ILE A 194 14.51 -14.23 28.29
C ILE A 194 14.33 -13.59 29.67
N ARG A 195 13.19 -13.84 30.33
CA ARG A 195 12.90 -13.30 31.68
C ARG A 195 13.87 -13.79 32.76
N GLN A 196 14.58 -14.89 32.55
CA GLN A 196 15.62 -15.35 33.48
C GLN A 196 16.80 -14.37 33.52
N GLU A 197 17.09 -13.68 32.42
CA GLU A 197 18.14 -12.66 32.35
C GLU A 197 17.60 -11.22 32.38
N LEU A 198 16.38 -11.01 31.89
CA LEU A 198 15.71 -9.71 31.78
C LEU A 198 14.30 -9.77 32.40
N PRO A 199 14.16 -9.67 33.74
CA PRO A 199 12.89 -9.92 34.43
C PRO A 199 11.72 -9.03 33.98
N ASN A 200 12.03 -7.82 33.50
CA ASN A 200 11.03 -6.84 33.04
C ASN A 200 10.61 -7.02 31.57
N PHE A 201 11.15 -8.03 30.88
CA PHE A 201 10.82 -8.28 29.48
C PHE A 201 9.38 -8.80 29.34
N SER A 202 8.59 -8.13 28.49
CA SER A 202 7.23 -8.54 28.14
C SER A 202 7.04 -8.54 26.63
N ALA A 203 6.72 -9.71 26.06
CA ALA A 203 6.47 -9.83 24.62
C ALA A 203 5.16 -9.14 24.20
N ARG A 204 4.23 -8.91 25.14
CA ARG A 204 2.96 -8.21 24.88
C ARG A 204 3.10 -6.69 24.87
N GLU A 205 4.11 -6.16 25.56
CA GLU A 205 4.36 -4.72 25.69
C GLU A 205 5.48 -4.26 24.75
N LEU A 206 5.83 -5.05 23.73
CA LEU A 206 6.86 -4.68 22.76
C LEU A 206 6.55 -3.35 22.09
N LEU A 207 5.31 -3.14 21.63
CA LEU A 207 4.91 -1.90 20.98
C LEU A 207 4.91 -0.73 21.97
N GLY A 208 5.63 0.34 21.65
CA GLY A 208 5.79 1.54 22.48
C GLY A 208 6.91 1.43 23.53
N SER A 209 7.40 0.23 23.82
CA SER A 209 8.56 0.04 24.71
C SER A 209 9.84 0.57 24.08
N SER A 210 10.83 0.89 24.93
CA SER A 210 12.17 1.23 24.47
C SER A 210 12.96 -0.04 24.17
N ILE A 211 13.77 -0.04 23.12
CA ILE A 211 14.66 -1.17 22.80
C ILE A 211 15.74 -1.43 23.86
N ASP A 212 15.92 -0.50 24.79
CA ASP A 212 16.86 -0.61 25.89
C ASP A 212 16.53 -1.79 26.82
N VAL A 213 15.25 -2.16 26.93
CA VAL A 213 14.80 -3.28 27.77
C VAL A 213 15.33 -4.63 27.29
N PHE A 214 15.84 -4.70 26.06
CA PHE A 214 16.43 -5.91 25.48
C PHE A 214 17.94 -6.02 25.71
N HIS A 215 18.56 -5.05 26.38
CA HIS A 215 20.02 -4.97 26.45
C HIS A 215 20.50 -4.76 27.89
N LYS A 216 21.52 -5.53 28.31
CA LYS A 216 22.18 -5.35 29.61
C LYS A 216 22.84 -3.98 29.75
N ASN A 217 23.35 -3.42 28.65
CA ASN A 217 23.91 -2.07 28.58
C ASN A 217 23.18 -1.24 27.51
N PRO A 218 22.28 -0.31 27.90
CA PRO A 218 21.49 0.48 26.96
C PRO A 218 22.27 1.56 26.22
N ALA A 219 23.49 1.92 26.65
CA ALA A 219 24.29 2.94 25.96
C ALA A 219 24.77 2.47 24.58
N HIS A 220 25.06 1.17 24.44
CA HIS A 220 25.67 0.61 23.24
C HIS A 220 24.72 0.59 22.02
N PRO A 221 23.46 0.11 22.13
CA PRO A 221 22.49 0.16 21.02
C PRO A 221 22.19 1.58 20.57
N ARG A 222 22.10 2.53 21.51
CA ARG A 222 21.83 3.95 21.22
C ARG A 222 22.94 4.55 20.37
N GLN A 223 24.20 4.35 20.76
CA GLN A 223 25.35 4.85 20.00
C GLN A 223 25.43 4.21 18.60
N LEU A 224 25.21 2.90 18.52
CA LEU A 224 25.17 2.17 17.24
C LEU A 224 24.12 2.77 16.31
N MET A 225 22.88 2.91 16.77
CA MET A 225 21.76 3.44 15.99
C MET A 225 21.97 4.89 15.54
N GLN A 226 22.61 5.73 16.35
CA GLN A 226 22.95 7.11 15.95
C GLN A 226 24.01 7.14 14.83
N SER A 227 24.95 6.20 14.86
CA SER A 227 26.01 6.08 13.85
C SER A 227 25.61 5.24 12.63
N LEU A 228 24.45 4.58 12.67
CA LEU A 228 24.00 3.67 11.63
C LEU A 228 23.78 4.43 10.30
N ARG A 229 24.51 4.04 9.26
CA ARG A 229 24.42 4.63 7.90
C ARG A 229 24.06 3.60 6.83
N SER A 230 24.38 2.34 7.08
CA SER A 230 24.11 1.21 6.20
C SER A 230 23.56 0.05 7.03
N VAL A 231 23.20 -1.04 6.35
CA VAL A 231 22.85 -2.29 7.01
C VAL A 231 23.96 -2.69 8.00
N HIS A 232 23.57 -3.04 9.22
CA HIS A 232 24.44 -3.58 10.25
C HIS A 232 23.90 -4.91 10.73
N GLN A 233 24.78 -5.90 10.85
CA GLN A 233 24.43 -7.23 11.35
C GLN A 233 25.11 -7.45 12.69
N ALA A 234 24.32 -7.89 13.67
CA ALA A 234 24.80 -8.22 15.00
C ALA A 234 24.18 -9.55 15.44
N THR A 235 24.83 -10.21 16.39
CA THR A 235 24.27 -11.37 17.07
C THR A 235 24.20 -11.07 18.56
N ILE A 236 23.09 -11.40 19.18
CA ILE A 236 22.90 -11.28 20.62
C ILE A 236 22.55 -12.63 21.22
N ARG A 237 22.94 -12.85 22.48
CA ARG A 237 22.57 -14.04 23.24
C ARG A 237 21.85 -13.61 24.51
N ILE A 238 20.61 -14.04 24.70
CA ILE A 238 19.76 -13.66 25.83
C ILE A 238 18.83 -14.84 26.17
N GLY A 239 18.80 -15.23 27.44
CA GLY A 239 17.90 -16.29 27.92
C GLY A 239 18.21 -17.63 27.27
N GLY A 240 19.49 -17.94 27.04
CA GLY A 240 19.90 -19.14 26.30
C GLY A 240 19.68 -19.10 24.78
N HIS A 241 18.88 -18.15 24.28
CA HIS A 241 18.63 -17.99 22.84
C HIS A 241 19.71 -17.15 22.15
N THR A 242 20.04 -17.50 20.90
CA THR A 242 20.96 -16.74 20.05
C THR A 242 20.19 -16.11 18.89
N PHE A 243 20.02 -14.79 18.94
CA PHE A 243 19.32 -14.03 17.91
C PHE A 243 20.31 -13.31 16.99
N SER A 244 20.16 -13.54 15.69
CA SER A 244 20.77 -12.70 14.65
C SER A 244 19.86 -11.50 14.38
N GLN A 245 20.45 -10.32 14.35
CA GLN A 245 19.76 -9.07 14.06
C GLN A 245 20.35 -8.41 12.81
N THR A 246 19.48 -8.03 11.87
CA THR A 246 19.85 -7.20 10.72
C THR A 246 19.14 -5.86 10.84
N MET A 247 19.91 -4.80 11.11
CA MET A 247 19.43 -3.45 11.33
C MET A 247 19.63 -2.62 10.06
N THR A 248 18.55 -2.10 9.49
CA THR A 248 18.57 -1.25 8.29
C THR A 248 18.04 0.14 8.64
N PRO A 249 18.84 1.21 8.50
CA PRO A 249 18.41 2.56 8.86
C PRO A 249 17.36 3.09 7.87
N ILE A 250 16.37 3.81 8.40
CA ILE A 250 15.33 4.47 7.62
C ILE A 250 15.65 5.96 7.57
N PHE A 251 15.73 6.54 6.37
CA PHE A 251 15.99 7.96 6.18
C PHE A 251 14.78 8.66 5.59
N SER A 252 14.53 9.89 6.04
CA SER A 252 13.61 10.82 5.39
C SER A 252 14.18 11.32 4.06
N LYS A 253 13.34 11.99 3.26
CA LYS A 253 13.76 12.62 1.98
C LYS A 253 14.88 13.64 2.14
N THR A 254 15.07 14.21 3.33
CA THR A 254 16.14 15.18 3.64
C THR A 254 17.41 14.53 4.19
N GLY A 255 17.46 13.20 4.29
CA GLY A 255 18.59 12.44 4.84
C GLY A 255 18.62 12.34 6.37
N LYS A 256 17.65 12.92 7.08
CA LYS A 256 17.50 12.73 8.53
C LYS A 256 17.07 11.29 8.84
N SER A 257 17.72 10.65 9.80
CA SER A 257 17.33 9.31 10.30
C SER A 257 15.95 9.37 10.97
N LEU A 258 15.06 8.46 10.57
CA LEU A 258 13.74 8.28 11.15
C LEU A 258 13.71 7.12 12.17
N GLY A 259 14.74 6.28 12.16
CA GLY A 259 14.78 5.04 12.93
C GLY A 259 15.49 3.92 12.18
N ALA A 260 15.19 2.68 12.56
CA ALA A 260 15.68 1.50 11.84
C ALA A 260 14.65 0.37 11.83
N VAL A 261 14.65 -0.39 10.75
CA VAL A 261 14.03 -1.73 10.70
C VAL A 261 15.03 -2.72 11.27
N VAL A 262 14.59 -3.55 12.20
CA VAL A 262 15.37 -4.66 12.78
C VAL A 262 14.68 -5.96 12.41
N GLU A 263 15.36 -6.76 11.59
CA GLU A 263 14.99 -8.13 11.32
C GLU A 263 15.61 -9.05 12.37
N TRP A 264 14.82 -9.94 12.94
CA TRP A 264 15.24 -10.90 13.96
C TRP A 264 15.20 -12.33 13.42
N LYS A 265 16.25 -13.10 13.70
CA LYS A 265 16.26 -14.54 13.44
C LYS A 265 16.78 -15.27 14.65
N ASP A 266 15.94 -16.09 15.24
CA ASP A 266 16.37 -17.06 16.24
C ASP A 266 17.19 -18.17 15.55
N ARG A 267 18.48 -18.25 15.89
CA ARG A 267 19.43 -19.22 15.36
C ARG A 267 19.83 -20.27 16.40
N THR A 268 19.13 -20.34 17.53
CA THR A 268 19.50 -21.22 18.66
C THR A 268 19.57 -22.68 18.23
N ALA A 269 18.48 -23.20 17.64
CA ALA A 269 18.42 -24.57 17.15
C ALA A 269 19.43 -24.85 16.01
N GLU A 270 19.66 -23.86 15.14
CA GLU A 270 20.62 -23.99 14.03
C GLU A 270 22.04 -24.15 14.57
N LEU A 271 22.43 -23.28 15.51
CA LEU A 271 23.76 -23.26 16.13
C LEU A 271 24.00 -24.47 17.05
N GLU A 272 22.95 -25.01 17.68
CA GLU A 272 23.02 -26.22 18.46
C GLU A 272 23.41 -27.42 17.58
N VAL A 273 22.75 -27.58 16.43
CA VAL A 273 23.10 -28.65 15.48
C VAL A 273 24.49 -28.43 14.87
N GLU A 274 24.86 -27.19 14.54
CA GLU A 274 26.20 -26.88 14.05
C GLU A 274 27.29 -27.29 15.07
N ARG A 275 27.05 -27.08 16.37
CA ARG A 275 27.95 -27.52 17.44
C ARG A 275 27.99 -29.03 17.58
N GLU A 276 26.84 -29.71 17.65
CA GLU A 276 26.80 -31.18 17.75
C GLU A 276 27.57 -31.84 16.60
N VAL A 277 27.40 -31.34 15.37
CA VAL A 277 28.13 -31.84 14.20
C VAL A 277 29.63 -31.58 14.35
N ALA A 278 30.05 -30.39 14.80
CA ALA A 278 31.45 -30.07 15.02
C ALA A 278 32.10 -30.98 16.07
N ASP A 279 31.39 -31.25 17.17
CA ASP A 279 31.87 -32.12 18.25
C ASP A 279 32.07 -33.56 17.76
N ILE A 280 31.15 -34.07 16.93
CA ILE A 280 31.26 -35.42 16.35
C ILE A 280 32.38 -35.51 15.33
N VAL A 281 32.55 -34.49 14.48
CA VAL A 281 33.68 -34.44 13.55
C VAL A 281 35.00 -34.45 14.31
N GLN A 282 35.06 -33.72 15.44
CA GLN A 282 36.25 -33.68 16.29
C GLN A 282 36.49 -35.02 17.01
N ALA A 283 35.43 -35.68 17.50
CA ALA A 283 35.52 -37.01 18.11
C ALA A 283 36.02 -38.05 17.08
N ALA A 284 35.46 -38.05 15.88
CA ALA A 284 35.87 -38.92 14.78
C ALA A 284 37.33 -38.66 14.36
N ALA A 285 37.75 -37.40 14.32
CA ALA A 285 39.15 -37.03 14.06
C ALA A 285 40.11 -37.55 15.14
N ASN A 286 39.64 -37.68 16.37
CA ASN A 286 40.38 -38.26 17.49
C ASN A 286 40.27 -39.79 17.57
N GLY A 287 39.61 -40.44 16.59
CA GLY A 287 39.45 -41.89 16.51
C GLY A 287 38.22 -42.44 17.26
N ASP A 288 37.43 -41.60 17.91
CA ASP A 288 36.16 -42.00 18.51
C ASP A 288 35.02 -41.88 17.49
N LEU A 289 34.65 -43.03 16.91
CA LEU A 289 33.55 -43.15 15.97
C LEU A 289 32.27 -43.68 16.63
N THR A 290 32.15 -43.63 17.96
CA THR A 290 30.96 -44.15 18.70
C THR A 290 29.91 -43.08 18.96
N THR A 291 30.28 -41.81 18.95
CA THR A 291 29.35 -40.69 19.17
C THR A 291 28.34 -40.57 18.03
N ARG A 292 27.08 -40.26 18.32
CA ARG A 292 25.98 -40.14 17.34
C ARG A 292 25.17 -38.87 17.55
N ILE A 293 24.60 -38.34 16.47
CA ILE A 293 23.65 -37.23 16.49
C ILE A 293 22.28 -37.76 16.92
N ALA A 294 21.68 -37.17 17.96
CA ALA A 294 20.31 -37.43 18.35
C ALA A 294 19.32 -36.86 17.33
N LEU A 295 18.36 -37.66 16.86
CA LEU A 295 17.46 -37.28 15.76
C LEU A 295 16.07 -36.82 16.23
N ASP A 296 15.73 -37.03 17.50
CA ASP A 296 14.38 -36.88 18.03
C ASP A 296 13.88 -35.42 18.00
N ASN A 297 14.79 -34.46 18.18
CA ASN A 297 14.50 -33.03 18.19
C ASN A 297 14.80 -32.32 16.86
N LYS A 298 15.17 -33.05 15.79
CA LYS A 298 15.62 -32.46 14.52
C LYS A 298 14.59 -32.68 13.41
N ARG A 299 14.41 -31.67 12.54
CA ARG A 299 13.45 -31.70 11.43
C ARG A 299 14.09 -31.20 10.13
N GLY A 300 13.49 -31.59 9.00
CA GLY A 300 13.91 -31.16 7.67
C GLY A 300 15.38 -31.46 7.39
N PHE A 301 16.10 -30.46 6.89
CA PHE A 301 17.52 -30.56 6.54
C PHE A 301 18.39 -31.08 7.69
N TYR A 302 18.20 -30.58 8.92
CA TYR A 302 19.04 -30.96 10.05
C TYR A 302 18.89 -32.44 10.44
N ARG A 303 17.70 -33.01 10.25
CA ARG A 303 17.48 -34.45 10.45
C ARG A 303 18.21 -35.27 9.39
N GLN A 304 18.10 -34.88 8.12
CA GLN A 304 18.79 -35.56 7.01
C GLN A 304 20.30 -35.51 7.18
N LEU A 305 20.84 -34.37 7.63
CA LEU A 305 22.25 -34.24 7.97
C LEU A 305 22.65 -35.19 9.11
N GLY A 306 21.86 -35.23 10.18
CA GLY A 306 22.09 -36.13 11.31
C GLY A 306 22.10 -37.61 10.91
N GLU A 307 21.11 -38.04 10.12
CA GLU A 307 21.01 -39.39 9.58
C GLU A 307 22.22 -39.74 8.70
N GLY A 308 22.63 -38.82 7.82
CA GLY A 308 23.78 -39.01 6.94
C GLY A 308 25.11 -39.13 7.71
N VAL A 309 25.32 -38.29 8.73
CA VAL A 309 26.52 -38.36 9.59
C VAL A 309 26.54 -39.68 10.36
N ASN A 310 25.43 -40.08 10.98
CA ASN A 310 25.35 -41.34 11.72
C ASN A 310 25.60 -42.55 10.80
N GLN A 311 25.02 -42.56 9.60
CA GLN A 311 25.23 -43.65 8.63
C GLN A 311 26.69 -43.74 8.18
N LEU A 312 27.35 -42.60 7.96
CA LEU A 312 28.78 -42.56 7.63
C LEU A 312 29.60 -43.18 8.76
N LEU A 313 29.35 -42.77 10.01
CA LEU A 313 30.04 -43.33 11.18
C LEU A 313 29.79 -44.82 11.35
N ASP A 314 28.57 -45.31 11.10
CA ASP A 314 28.25 -46.74 11.19
C ASP A 314 28.98 -47.59 10.14
N VAL A 315 29.13 -47.08 8.92
CA VAL A 315 29.90 -47.77 7.87
C VAL A 315 31.39 -47.76 8.19
N THR A 316 31.92 -46.61 8.64
CA THR A 316 33.34 -46.50 9.00
C THR A 316 33.70 -47.33 10.22
N THR A 317 32.85 -47.35 11.26
CA THR A 317 33.07 -48.14 12.48
C THR A 317 33.09 -49.63 12.17
N ARG A 318 32.11 -50.14 11.40
CA ARG A 318 32.08 -51.54 10.99
C ARG A 318 33.26 -51.91 10.09
N GLY A 319 33.56 -51.08 9.09
CA GLY A 319 34.66 -51.35 8.16
C GLY A 319 36.03 -51.39 8.85
N LEU A 320 36.30 -50.46 9.77
CA LEU A 320 37.55 -50.48 10.55
C LEU A 320 37.58 -51.61 11.58
N GLY A 321 36.44 -51.96 12.19
CA GLY A 321 36.32 -53.11 13.09
C GLY A 321 36.66 -54.42 12.37
N ASP A 322 36.04 -54.67 11.22
CA ASP A 322 36.30 -55.87 10.41
C ASP A 322 37.79 -55.97 9.99
N ILE A 323 38.41 -54.84 9.65
CA ILE A 323 39.85 -54.78 9.33
C ILE A 323 40.70 -55.07 10.58
N ALA A 324 40.37 -54.48 11.72
CA ALA A 324 41.08 -54.68 12.97
C ALA A 324 41.01 -56.14 13.43
N ASP A 325 39.85 -56.80 13.27
CA ASP A 325 39.65 -58.21 13.62
C ASP A 325 40.50 -59.15 12.76
N VAL A 326 40.57 -58.90 11.44
CA VAL A 326 41.42 -59.70 10.53
C VAL A 326 42.91 -59.47 10.83
N LEU A 327 43.33 -58.22 11.06
CA LEU A 327 44.72 -57.90 11.41
C LEU A 327 45.11 -58.46 12.78
N GLY A 328 44.19 -58.47 13.75
CA GLY A 328 44.37 -59.12 15.05
C GLY A 328 44.58 -60.63 14.91
N GLY A 329 43.71 -61.31 14.16
CA GLY A 329 43.87 -62.73 13.84
C GLY A 329 45.21 -63.03 13.15
N LEU A 330 45.62 -62.20 12.20
CA LEU A 330 46.92 -62.33 11.51
C LEU A 330 48.10 -62.20 12.49
N ALA A 331 48.05 -61.26 13.43
CA ALA A 331 49.09 -61.09 14.45
C ALA A 331 49.19 -62.29 15.40
N GLU A 332 48.07 -62.97 15.65
CA GLU A 332 47.99 -64.22 16.44
C GLU A 332 48.29 -65.49 15.60
N GLY A 333 48.53 -65.33 14.29
CA GLY A 333 48.83 -66.44 13.37
C GLY A 333 47.60 -67.17 12.81
N ASP A 334 46.39 -66.66 13.07
CA ASP A 334 45.13 -67.14 12.51
C ASP A 334 44.83 -66.50 11.14
N LEU A 335 45.17 -67.21 10.08
CA LEU A 335 44.89 -66.82 8.69
C LEU A 335 43.48 -67.21 8.22
N THR A 336 42.60 -67.69 9.10
CA THR A 336 41.26 -68.13 8.69
C THR A 336 40.21 -67.02 8.72
N ARG A 337 40.53 -65.85 9.28
CA ARG A 337 39.61 -64.70 9.38
C ARG A 337 39.40 -64.03 8.02
N SER A 338 38.14 -63.72 7.70
CA SER A 338 37.73 -62.98 6.51
C SER A 338 36.67 -61.94 6.85
N ILE A 339 36.57 -60.90 6.01
CA ILE A 339 35.52 -59.89 6.07
C ILE A 339 34.35 -60.35 5.19
N ASP A 340 33.25 -60.79 5.81
CA ASP A 340 32.07 -61.28 5.08
C ASP A 340 31.07 -60.15 4.73
N SER A 341 31.29 -58.95 5.27
CA SER A 341 30.47 -57.76 5.06
C SER A 341 30.60 -57.21 3.64
N GLU A 342 29.47 -56.93 2.98
CA GLU A 342 29.45 -56.27 1.68
C GLU A 342 29.66 -54.76 1.81
N TYR A 343 30.87 -54.31 1.43
CA TYR A 343 31.22 -52.89 1.36
C TYR A 343 31.33 -52.40 -0.08
N GLN A 344 31.08 -51.10 -0.26
CA GLN A 344 31.32 -50.37 -1.50
C GLN A 344 32.57 -49.49 -1.38
N GLY A 345 33.18 -49.12 -2.50
CA GLY A 345 34.37 -48.26 -2.52
C GLY A 345 35.62 -48.90 -1.89
N LEU A 346 36.40 -48.12 -1.15
CA LEU A 346 37.69 -48.56 -0.57
C LEU A 346 37.54 -49.75 0.39
N PHE A 347 36.53 -49.74 1.27
CA PHE A 347 36.27 -50.87 2.17
C PHE A 347 35.90 -52.16 1.43
N GLY A 348 35.30 -52.05 0.23
CA GLY A 348 35.00 -53.17 -0.65
C GLY A 348 36.21 -53.72 -1.41
N LEU A 349 37.32 -52.98 -1.47
CA LEU A 349 38.60 -53.49 -1.98
C LEU A 349 39.34 -54.27 -0.90
N SER A 350 39.32 -53.77 0.35
CA SER A 350 39.93 -54.46 1.49
C SER A 350 39.24 -55.79 1.82
N SER A 351 37.91 -55.88 1.71
CA SER A 351 37.20 -57.15 1.97
C SER A 351 37.50 -58.25 0.94
N ARG A 352 37.97 -57.88 -0.26
CA ARG A 352 38.37 -58.84 -1.32
C ARG A 352 39.81 -59.32 -1.22
N MET A 353 40.61 -58.78 -0.29
CA MET A 353 41.93 -59.33 0.00
C MET A 353 41.75 -60.63 0.79
N THR A 354 41.58 -61.71 0.04
CA THR A 354 41.42 -63.08 0.54
C THR A 354 42.54 -63.48 1.51
N PRO A 355 42.24 -64.35 2.51
CA PRO A 355 43.27 -64.96 3.32
C PRO A 355 44.25 -65.71 2.42
N ILE A 356 45.54 -65.51 2.63
CA ILE A 356 46.59 -66.27 1.95
C ILE A 356 46.31 -67.74 2.29
N PRO A 357 45.95 -68.61 1.33
CA PRO A 357 45.80 -70.02 1.62
C PRO A 357 47.12 -70.49 2.21
N ARG A 358 47.11 -71.33 3.25
CA ARG A 358 48.32 -71.98 3.81
C ARG A 358 49.19 -72.53 2.67
N TRP A 359 50.07 -71.69 2.13
CA TRP A 359 51.05 -72.07 1.15
C TRP A 359 52.14 -72.72 1.96
N ASN A 360 52.34 -74.02 1.74
CA ASN A 360 53.45 -74.79 2.28
C ASN A 360 54.79 -74.07 1.97
N ALA A 361 55.21 -73.16 2.85
CA ALA A 361 56.51 -72.47 2.79
C ALA A 361 57.67 -73.48 2.83
N SER A 362 57.41 -74.69 3.32
CA SER A 362 58.32 -75.83 3.34
C SER A 362 58.64 -76.44 1.97
N ARG A 363 57.87 -76.14 0.89
CA ARG A 363 58.13 -76.72 -0.45
C ARG A 363 58.89 -75.84 -1.44
N ARG A 364 59.13 -74.56 -1.16
CA ARG A 364 59.92 -73.69 -2.07
C ARG A 364 61.33 -73.34 -1.59
N LEU A 365 61.61 -73.43 -0.28
CA LEU A 365 62.97 -73.18 0.23
C LEU A 365 63.97 -74.31 -0.07
N SER A 366 63.51 -75.50 -0.49
CA SER A 366 64.38 -76.59 -0.96
C SER A 366 64.64 -76.59 -2.47
N ALA A 367 63.96 -75.73 -3.24
CA ALA A 367 64.09 -75.68 -4.70
C ALA A 367 65.03 -74.56 -5.21
N THR A 368 65.74 -73.86 -4.31
CA THR A 368 66.63 -72.73 -4.68
C THR A 368 68.05 -72.88 -4.13
N SER A 369 68.57 -74.12 -3.99
CA SER A 369 69.98 -74.36 -3.66
C SER A 369 70.77 -75.15 -4.74
N ARG A 370 70.52 -74.89 -6.03
CA ARG A 370 71.46 -75.28 -7.09
C ARG A 370 71.66 -74.15 -8.09
N ASN A 371 72.75 -73.42 -7.89
CA ASN A 371 73.41 -72.56 -8.88
C ASN A 371 74.64 -73.32 -9.40
N PRO A 372 75.39 -72.86 -10.42
CA PRO A 372 75.07 -72.25 -11.72
C PRO A 372 75.67 -73.08 -12.87
N ARG A 373 75.27 -72.85 -14.12
CA ARG A 373 76.18 -72.56 -15.27
C ARG A 373 75.45 -72.71 -16.61
N ARG A 374 75.73 -71.72 -17.47
CA ARG A 374 75.43 -71.61 -18.90
C ARG A 374 73.96 -71.35 -19.26
N ARG A 375 73.68 -70.09 -19.63
CA ARG A 375 73.39 -69.74 -21.03
C ARG A 375 73.45 -68.22 -21.26
N SER A 376 74.35 -67.89 -22.17
CA SER A 376 74.48 -66.75 -23.09
C SER A 376 73.45 -65.60 -23.04
N ILE A 377 74.02 -64.40 -23.04
CA ILE A 377 73.42 -63.07 -23.24
C ILE A 377 73.01 -62.87 -24.72
N PRO A 378 71.79 -62.36 -25.02
CA PRO A 378 71.49 -61.63 -26.25
C PRO A 378 71.41 -60.10 -26.01
N PRO A 379 71.49 -59.27 -27.06
CA PRO A 379 71.93 -57.88 -26.94
C PRO A 379 70.87 -56.90 -26.45
N ARG A 380 71.33 -55.75 -25.92
CA ARG A 380 70.53 -54.60 -25.49
C ARG A 380 69.63 -54.08 -26.61
N VAL A 381 68.32 -54.15 -26.41
CA VAL A 381 67.33 -53.32 -27.10
C VAL A 381 67.19 -52.01 -26.33
N LYS A 382 67.44 -50.87 -26.98
CA LYS A 382 67.17 -49.53 -26.43
C LYS A 382 65.66 -49.27 -26.48
N SER A 383 65.04 -49.04 -25.33
CA SER A 383 63.68 -48.51 -25.22
C SER A 383 63.71 -46.98 -25.17
N PRO A 384 62.78 -46.27 -25.83
CA PRO A 384 62.70 -44.80 -25.82
C PRO A 384 62.23 -44.25 -24.45
N PRO A 385 62.48 -42.97 -24.15
CA PRO A 385 62.10 -42.37 -22.87
C PRO A 385 60.57 -42.31 -22.73
N VAL A 386 60.05 -42.87 -21.64
CA VAL A 386 58.66 -42.71 -21.21
C VAL A 386 58.56 -41.40 -20.43
N THR A 387 57.94 -40.40 -21.04
CA THR A 387 57.44 -39.21 -20.34
C THR A 387 56.22 -39.60 -19.49
N PRO A 388 56.10 -39.14 -18.23
CA PRO A 388 54.91 -39.37 -17.44
C PRO A 388 53.77 -38.45 -17.91
N THR A 389 52.82 -39.01 -18.66
CA THR A 389 51.50 -38.40 -18.85
C THR A 389 50.64 -38.68 -17.62
N CYS A 390 50.33 -37.63 -16.86
CA CYS A 390 49.33 -37.68 -15.80
C CYS A 390 47.92 -37.87 -16.43
N PRO A 391 47.06 -38.74 -15.88
CA PRO A 391 45.65 -38.75 -16.25
C PRO A 391 44.98 -37.48 -15.71
N ALA A 392 44.16 -36.83 -16.55
CA ALA A 392 43.43 -35.62 -16.22
C ALA A 392 42.45 -35.86 -15.04
N VAL A 393 42.55 -35.01 -14.02
CA VAL A 393 41.58 -34.87 -12.94
C VAL A 393 40.39 -34.03 -13.46
N PRO A 394 39.13 -34.46 -13.30
CA PRO A 394 38.00 -33.58 -13.54
C PRO A 394 37.98 -32.45 -12.49
N ASN A 395 38.07 -31.23 -12.99
CA ASN A 395 38.27 -30.01 -12.22
C ASN A 395 36.93 -29.55 -11.58
N ASN A 396 36.55 -30.12 -10.44
CA ASN A 396 35.43 -29.58 -9.64
C ASN A 396 35.94 -28.45 -8.72
N ARG A 397 35.92 -27.21 -9.23
CA ARG A 397 36.01 -26.01 -8.38
C ARG A 397 34.60 -25.59 -7.94
N PRO A 398 34.41 -25.15 -6.68
CA PRO A 398 33.17 -24.49 -6.28
C PRO A 398 33.01 -23.14 -7.00
N PRO A 399 31.78 -22.64 -7.21
CA PRO A 399 31.56 -21.36 -7.86
C PRO A 399 32.10 -20.21 -7.00
N VAL A 400 33.11 -19.52 -7.52
CA VAL A 400 33.63 -18.28 -6.95
C VAL A 400 32.71 -17.14 -7.36
N TRP A 401 32.02 -16.54 -6.38
CA TRP A 401 31.29 -15.29 -6.57
C TRP A 401 32.28 -14.17 -6.95
N LYS A 402 32.11 -13.57 -8.13
CA LYS A 402 32.86 -12.38 -8.55
C LYS A 402 32.50 -11.21 -7.63
N LYS A 403 33.47 -10.75 -6.82
CA LYS A 403 33.43 -9.41 -6.21
C LYS A 403 33.55 -8.35 -7.33
N PRO A 404 32.71 -7.32 -7.41
CA PRO A 404 33.00 -6.16 -8.24
C PRO A 404 34.07 -5.31 -7.52
N ARG A 405 35.19 -5.03 -8.21
CA ARG A 405 36.15 -4.00 -7.78
C ARG A 405 35.82 -2.65 -8.44
N PRO A 406 36.14 -1.54 -7.76
CA PRO A 406 35.62 -0.22 -8.08
C PRO A 406 36.44 0.46 -9.19
N ALA A 407 35.78 1.17 -10.09
CA ALA A 407 36.43 2.09 -11.02
C ALA A 407 36.39 3.50 -10.43
N TRP A 408 37.50 3.93 -9.85
CA TRP A 408 37.81 5.36 -9.66
C TRP A 408 38.83 5.76 -10.73
N LYS A 409 38.45 6.66 -11.63
CA LYS A 409 39.40 7.54 -12.35
C LYS A 409 38.84 8.96 -12.40
N LYS A 410 39.41 9.79 -11.51
CA LYS A 410 39.80 11.20 -11.64
C LYS A 410 39.00 12.09 -12.62
N SER A 411 38.34 13.11 -12.03
CA SER A 411 38.11 14.42 -12.66
C SER A 411 39.44 15.15 -12.94
N PRO A 412 39.47 16.12 -13.87
CA PRO A 412 39.12 17.49 -13.50
C PRO A 412 38.19 18.21 -14.50
N ALA A 413 37.49 19.24 -14.00
CA ALA A 413 36.68 20.25 -14.72
C ALA A 413 37.59 21.20 -15.57
N PRO A 414 37.11 22.25 -16.29
CA PRO A 414 35.79 22.89 -16.29
C PRO A 414 35.24 23.48 -17.64
N TYR A 415 34.04 24.09 -17.58
CA TYR A 415 33.39 25.08 -18.48
C TYR A 415 33.24 24.80 -20.00
N ALA A 416 31.99 24.67 -20.47
CA ALA A 416 31.47 25.48 -21.59
C ALA A 416 29.94 25.35 -21.75
N ARG A 417 29.34 26.51 -21.99
CA ARG A 417 27.94 26.86 -22.21
C ARG A 417 27.56 26.58 -23.66
N MET A 418 26.45 25.89 -23.96
CA MET A 418 25.67 26.15 -25.19
C MET A 418 24.25 25.56 -25.14
N GLN A 419 23.30 26.43 -25.47
CA GLN A 419 21.88 26.18 -25.70
C GLN A 419 21.66 25.34 -26.97
N LYS A 420 20.64 24.48 -26.99
CA LYS A 420 19.51 24.49 -27.96
C LYS A 420 18.62 23.25 -27.88
N THR A 421 17.35 23.52 -27.55
CA THR A 421 16.07 22.97 -28.06
C THR A 421 15.65 21.50 -27.87
N PRO A 422 14.32 21.25 -27.77
CA PRO A 422 13.76 19.98 -27.33
C PRO A 422 13.30 19.09 -28.49
N GLU A 423 13.67 17.81 -28.47
CA GLU A 423 13.11 16.79 -29.36
C GLU A 423 11.83 16.18 -28.78
N LYS A 424 10.80 16.15 -29.63
CA LYS A 424 9.45 15.61 -29.40
C LYS A 424 9.47 14.07 -29.32
N PRO A 425 8.48 13.47 -28.62
CA PRO A 425 8.30 12.02 -28.59
C PRO A 425 7.61 11.51 -29.88
N THR A 426 8.03 10.33 -30.32
CA THR A 426 7.48 9.56 -31.42
C THR A 426 6.11 8.94 -31.08
N PRO A 427 5.11 8.94 -31.99
CA PRO A 427 3.87 8.21 -31.82
C PRO A 427 3.93 6.84 -32.51
N GLY A 428 3.66 5.77 -31.78
CA GLY A 428 3.56 4.41 -32.30
C GLY A 428 2.18 3.80 -32.06
N HIS A 429 1.16 4.26 -32.79
CA HIS A 429 -0.11 3.54 -32.93
C HIS A 429 0.04 2.48 -34.04
N ARG A 430 -0.26 1.22 -33.73
CA ARG A 430 -0.68 0.24 -34.73
C ARG A 430 -2.11 -0.21 -34.40
N CYS A 431 -3.05 0.27 -35.21
CA CYS A 431 -4.35 -0.35 -35.39
C CYS A 431 -4.23 -1.36 -36.54
N PHE A 432 -4.66 -2.60 -36.31
CA PHE A 432 -5.16 -3.48 -37.37
C PHE A 432 -6.51 -4.02 -36.91
N GLY A 433 -7.54 -3.72 -37.67
CA GLY A 433 -8.88 -4.28 -37.48
C GLY A 433 -9.12 -5.48 -38.38
N TYR A 434 -10.06 -6.33 -37.98
CA TYR A 434 -10.91 -7.07 -38.91
C TYR A 434 -12.34 -7.11 -38.36
N ARG A 435 -13.31 -6.97 -39.28
CA ARG A 435 -14.75 -6.77 -39.07
C ARG A 435 -15.54 -8.08 -39.25
N HIS A 436 -16.50 -8.29 -38.33
CA HIS A 436 -17.89 -8.81 -38.45
C HIS A 436 -18.21 -10.23 -38.96
N PRO A 437 -19.46 -10.76 -38.77
CA PRO A 437 -20.58 -10.41 -37.86
C PRO A 437 -21.10 -11.63 -37.05
N TRP A 438 -22.02 -11.45 -36.10
CA TRP A 438 -23.28 -12.23 -35.95
C TRP A 438 -24.08 -11.74 -34.73
N ARG A 439 -25.33 -11.36 -34.97
CA ARG A 439 -26.40 -11.09 -33.98
C ARG A 439 -27.14 -12.40 -33.70
N ARG A 440 -27.50 -12.66 -32.44
CA ARG A 440 -28.89 -12.88 -31.94
C ARG A 440 -28.88 -13.50 -30.53
N GLY A 441 -29.84 -13.08 -29.71
CA GLY A 441 -30.53 -13.99 -28.78
C GLY A 441 -30.25 -13.77 -27.29
N GLY A 442 -30.79 -12.68 -26.72
CA GLY A 442 -31.08 -12.66 -25.28
C GLY A 442 -32.28 -13.55 -24.99
N GLY A 443 -32.07 -14.59 -24.19
CA GLY A 443 -33.12 -15.45 -23.64
C GLY A 443 -33.42 -15.07 -22.19
N ARG A 444 -34.66 -14.61 -21.95
CA ARG A 444 -35.36 -14.70 -20.66
C ARG A 444 -36.13 -16.02 -20.62
N CYS A 445 -36.24 -16.61 -19.42
CA CYS A 445 -37.29 -17.51 -18.88
C CYS A 445 -36.70 -18.06 -17.56
N CYS A 446 -37.34 -18.17 -16.39
CA CYS A 446 -38.66 -17.93 -15.77
C CYS A 446 -38.38 -17.90 -14.24
N GLY A 447 -39.24 -17.43 -13.33
CA GLY A 447 -40.62 -17.03 -13.44
C GLY A 447 -41.14 -16.42 -12.13
N ASP A 448 -42.31 -15.81 -12.26
CA ASP A 448 -43.10 -15.18 -11.22
C ASP A 448 -43.69 -16.18 -10.21
N HIS A 449 -43.73 -15.79 -8.94
CA HIS A 449 -44.89 -16.04 -8.08
C HIS A 449 -45.13 -14.84 -7.17
N ALA A 450 -46.31 -14.24 -7.35
CA ALA A 450 -46.90 -13.24 -6.46
C ALA A 450 -47.47 -13.92 -5.21
N GLY A 451 -47.41 -13.23 -4.07
CA GLY A 451 -48.08 -13.68 -2.83
C GLY A 451 -47.66 -12.87 -1.61
N ASP A 452 -48.49 -11.90 -1.28
CA ASP A 452 -48.52 -11.09 -0.05
C ASP A 452 -48.39 -11.93 1.24
N GLN A 453 -47.49 -11.55 2.16
CA GLN A 453 -47.75 -11.38 3.60
C GLN A 453 -46.47 -11.28 4.48
N ARG A 454 -46.60 -10.37 5.46
CA ARG A 454 -45.84 -10.13 6.70
C ARG A 454 -44.99 -11.28 7.25
N GLN A 455 -43.73 -11.00 7.61
CA GLN A 455 -43.08 -11.19 8.94
C GLN A 455 -41.53 -11.26 8.80
N ARG A 456 -40.82 -10.49 9.63
CA ARG A 456 -39.40 -10.70 10.01
C ARG A 456 -39.33 -11.82 11.08
N PRO A 457 -38.16 -12.13 11.67
CA PRO A 457 -36.83 -12.52 11.17
C PRO A 457 -36.37 -13.87 11.81
N GLN A 458 -35.22 -14.45 11.40
CA GLN A 458 -34.18 -15.06 12.27
C GLN A 458 -33.33 -16.15 11.57
N ASP A 459 -32.06 -16.14 11.97
CA ASP A 459 -31.11 -17.26 12.05
C ASP A 459 -30.67 -18.02 10.79
N CYS A 460 -29.39 -17.83 10.45
CA CYS A 460 -28.48 -18.94 10.19
C CYS A 460 -27.09 -18.60 10.74
N ARG A 461 -26.78 -19.16 11.90
CA ARG A 461 -25.43 -19.29 12.47
C ARG A 461 -24.75 -20.57 11.94
N HIS A 462 -23.42 -20.54 11.94
CA HIS A 462 -22.47 -21.65 11.92
C HIS A 462 -22.35 -22.52 10.66
N HIS A 463 -21.24 -22.34 9.93
CA HIS A 463 -20.38 -23.47 9.56
C HIS A 463 -18.91 -23.05 9.54
N GLN A 464 -18.12 -23.66 10.43
CA GLN A 464 -16.66 -23.72 10.32
C GLN A 464 -16.29 -24.64 9.15
N CYS A 465 -15.34 -24.23 8.31
CA CYS A 465 -14.58 -25.14 7.46
C CYS A 465 -13.09 -24.77 7.51
N HIS A 466 -12.29 -25.73 7.94
CA HIS A 466 -10.84 -25.72 7.89
C HIS A 466 -10.33 -25.71 6.44
N ARG A 467 -9.33 -24.85 6.19
CA ARG A 467 -8.14 -25.00 5.32
C ARG A 467 -8.17 -26.10 4.26
N TRP A 468 -7.98 -25.76 2.98
CA TRP A 468 -6.92 -26.25 2.05
C TRP A 468 -6.92 -25.36 0.78
N HIS A 469 -5.74 -24.84 0.40
CA HIS A 469 -5.51 -24.09 -0.83
C HIS A 469 -5.20 -25.05 -1.99
N CYS A 470 -5.87 -24.87 -3.13
CA CYS A 470 -5.38 -25.25 -4.46
C CYS A 470 -5.88 -24.22 -5.49
N LEU A 471 -4.97 -23.41 -6.03
CA LEU A 471 -5.16 -22.60 -7.24
C LEU A 471 -4.78 -23.46 -8.46
N PRO A 472 -5.59 -23.46 -9.53
CA PRO A 472 -5.01 -23.57 -10.87
C PRO A 472 -5.74 -22.70 -11.91
N ASP A 473 -5.50 -21.39 -11.92
CA ASP A 473 -5.79 -20.56 -13.10
C ASP A 473 -4.55 -20.49 -13.99
N GLN A 474 -4.33 -21.54 -14.79
CA GLN A 474 -3.52 -21.41 -16.02
C GLN A 474 -3.77 -22.48 -17.10
N TYR A 475 -4.68 -23.44 -16.92
CA TYR A 475 -5.04 -24.41 -17.98
C TYR A 475 -6.51 -24.85 -17.85
N PRO A 476 -7.41 -24.47 -18.78
CA PRO A 476 -8.80 -24.96 -18.75
C PRO A 476 -8.84 -26.38 -19.32
N GLY A 477 -9.15 -27.38 -18.48
CA GLY A 477 -9.39 -28.77 -18.95
C GLY A 477 -8.87 -29.92 -18.08
N ALA A 478 -8.45 -29.71 -16.84
CA ALA A 478 -8.00 -30.81 -15.97
C ALA A 478 -9.13 -31.34 -15.06
N GLU A 479 -9.68 -32.52 -15.37
CA GLU A 479 -10.51 -33.31 -14.43
C GLU A 479 -9.62 -34.22 -13.57
N CYS A 480 -9.80 -34.18 -12.25
CA CYS A 480 -9.24 -35.16 -11.31
C CYS A 480 -10.19 -36.35 -11.15
N ARG A 481 -9.79 -37.55 -11.59
CA ARG A 481 -10.42 -38.82 -11.16
C ARG A 481 -9.56 -39.50 -10.10
N GLY A 482 -10.20 -39.90 -9.00
CA GLY A 482 -9.58 -40.68 -7.93
C GLY A 482 -9.79 -42.20 -8.07
N GLY A 483 -8.79 -42.97 -7.62
CA GLY A 483 -9.02 -44.28 -6.98
C GLY A 483 -8.51 -45.57 -7.65
N SER A 484 -7.38 -46.08 -7.13
CA SER A 484 -7.03 -47.50 -6.89
C SER A 484 -6.44 -48.42 -8.00
N ARG A 485 -5.34 -49.08 -7.60
CA ARG A 485 -4.45 -50.10 -8.19
C ARG A 485 -5.02 -51.03 -9.30
N SER A 486 -4.27 -51.21 -10.40
CA SER A 486 -3.50 -52.44 -10.73
C SER A 486 -3.03 -52.53 -12.21
N ARG A 487 -1.75 -52.93 -12.38
CA ARG A 487 -1.09 -53.68 -13.47
C ARG A 487 -1.53 -53.57 -14.96
N TRP A 488 -0.54 -53.15 -15.76
CA TRP A 488 -0.08 -53.67 -17.06
C TRP A 488 -0.82 -53.42 -18.41
N ARG A 489 0.06 -53.05 -19.37
CA ARG A 489 0.16 -53.35 -20.82
C ARG A 489 -0.38 -52.35 -21.85
N ALA A 490 0.53 -52.06 -22.77
CA ALA A 490 0.37 -51.36 -24.03
C ALA A 490 -0.31 -52.23 -25.11
N GLY A 491 -1.04 -51.59 -26.02
CA GLY A 491 -1.55 -52.17 -27.27
C GLY A 491 -2.50 -51.21 -28.02
N PRO A 492 -2.65 -51.31 -29.36
CA PRO A 492 -2.73 -50.15 -30.26
C PRO A 492 -4.06 -49.97 -31.04
N GLY A 493 -4.31 -48.74 -31.52
CA GLY A 493 -4.92 -48.49 -32.84
C GLY A 493 -6.44 -48.26 -32.95
N PHE A 494 -6.76 -47.35 -33.89
CA PHE A 494 -8.00 -47.19 -34.68
C PHE A 494 -9.20 -46.34 -34.18
N CYS A 495 -9.26 -45.13 -34.76
CA CYS A 495 -10.37 -44.45 -35.47
C CYS A 495 -11.85 -44.77 -35.17
N ARG A 496 -12.69 -43.74 -34.96
CA ARG A 496 -13.59 -43.11 -35.96
C ARG A 496 -14.62 -42.14 -35.33
N GLY A 497 -14.73 -40.95 -35.92
CA GLY A 497 -15.99 -40.38 -36.46
C GLY A 497 -17.10 -39.88 -35.53
N GLY A 498 -17.21 -38.56 -35.42
CA GLY A 498 -18.41 -37.74 -35.68
C GLY A 498 -19.76 -38.11 -35.03
N GLN A 499 -20.21 -37.25 -34.11
CA GLN A 499 -21.33 -36.32 -34.32
C GLN A 499 -21.23 -35.16 -33.33
#